data_AF-A0A8T7BCU0-F1
#
_entry.id   AF-A0A8T7BCU0-F1
#
_cell.length_a   1.000
_cell.length_b   1.000
_cell.length_c   1.000
_cell.angle_alpha   90.00
_cell.angle_beta   90.00
_cell.angle_gamma   90.00
#
_symmetry.space_group_name_H-M   'P 1'
#
loop_
_entity.id
_entity.type
_entity.pdbx_description
1 polymer ?
#
loop_
_entity_poly.entity_id
_entity_poly.type
_entity_poly.pdbx_seq_one_letter_code
_entity_poly.pdbx_strand_id
1 'polypeptide(L)' 'ADWMDRNLFRRVETCFPILKPKLKRRILNELNDQLRDNVGAWKLCSNGQYKKLIDKQKRFSAQEKLLKKWAAWR' A
#
# COMPACT_ATOMS: atom_id res chain seq x y z
N ALA A 1 2.33 -3.26 14.32
CA ALA A 1 0.98 -3.70 14.70
C ALA A 1 -0.03 -3.54 13.56
N ASP A 2 -0.77 -4.60 13.24
CA ASP A 2 -2.10 -4.45 12.62
C ASP A 2 -3.15 -4.14 13.72
N TRP A 3 -4.39 -3.84 13.33
CA TRP A 3 -5.50 -3.56 14.27
C TRP A 3 -6.24 -4.84 14.71
N MET A 4 -5.50 -5.81 15.21
CA MET A 4 -6.08 -7.03 15.77
C MET A 4 -5.85 -7.04 17.28
N ASP A 5 -6.80 -7.56 18.06
CA ASP A 5 -6.73 -7.61 19.53
C ASP A 5 -5.42 -8.19 20.05
N ARG A 6 -4.88 -9.21 19.35
CA ARG A 6 -3.58 -9.81 19.68
C ARG A 6 -2.43 -8.81 19.67
N ASN A 7 -2.46 -7.84 18.77
CA ASN A 7 -1.41 -6.83 18.62
C ASN A 7 -1.68 -5.63 19.52
N LEU A 8 -2.95 -5.29 19.78
CA LEU A 8 -3.30 -4.14 20.61
C LEU A 8 -3.22 -4.42 22.11
N PHE A 9 -3.52 -5.64 22.56
CA PHE A 9 -3.64 -5.97 23.99
C PHE A 9 -2.69 -7.04 24.48
N ARG A 10 -2.12 -7.86 23.58
CA ARG A 10 -1.37 -9.07 23.97
C ARG A 10 0.08 -9.08 23.50
N ARG A 11 0.51 -8.07 22.74
CA ARG A 11 1.88 -7.95 22.23
C ARG A 11 2.45 -6.57 22.53
N VAL A 12 3.76 -6.51 22.73
CA VAL A 12 4.49 -5.25 22.79
C VAL A 12 4.72 -4.79 21.35
N GLU A 13 4.14 -3.64 21.00
CA GLU A 13 4.22 -3.05 19.67
C GLU A 13 4.89 -1.68 19.74
N THR A 14 5.47 -1.24 18.63
CA THR A 14 6.08 0.09 18.52
C THR A 14 5.60 0.80 17.26
N CYS A 15 5.45 2.11 17.36
CA CYS A 15 5.26 3.01 16.25
C CYS A 15 6.12 4.25 16.49
N PHE A 16 6.66 4.83 15.42
CA PHE A 16 7.46 6.03 15.50
C PHE A 16 7.02 7.04 14.43
N PRO A 17 7.10 8.34 14.74
CA PRO A 17 6.75 9.36 13.77
C PRO A 17 7.81 9.47 12.68
N ILE A 18 7.37 9.68 11.45
CA ILE A 18 8.27 10.04 10.34
C ILE A 18 8.41 11.56 10.31
N LEU A 19 9.44 12.07 10.99
CA LEU A 19 9.65 13.52 11.16
C LEU A 19 10.20 14.20 9.91
N LYS A 20 11.02 13.51 9.11
CA LYS A 20 11.64 14.09 7.91
C LYS A 20 10.60 14.27 6.80
N PRO A 21 10.30 15.50 6.33
CA PRO A 21 9.26 15.74 5.33
C PRO A 21 9.50 15.01 4.00
N LYS A 22 10.77 14.86 3.60
CA LYS A 22 11.17 14.12 2.40
C LYS A 22 10.77 12.64 2.49
N LEU A 23 10.95 12.01 3.64
CA LEU A 23 10.58 10.60 3.86
C LEU A 23 9.06 10.43 3.92
N LYS A 24 8.36 11.33 4.63
CA LYS A 24 6.89 11.33 4.68
C LYS A 24 6.29 11.43 3.28
N ARG A 25 6.79 12.38 2.46
CA ARG A 25 6.33 12.56 1.08
C ARG A 25 6.59 11.33 0.21
N ARG A 26 7.75 10.70 0.35
CA ARG A 26 8.06 9.45 -0.37
C ARG A 26 7.06 8.36 -0.04
N ILE A 27 6.80 8.12 1.25
CA ILE A 27 5.88 7.06 1.70
C ILE A 27 4.47 7.33 1.22
N LEU A 28 3.98 8.58 1.32
CA LEU A 28 2.67 8.96 0.80
C LEU A 28 2.56 8.76 -0.72
N ASN A 29 3.59 9.08 -1.49
CA ASN A 29 3.60 8.84 -2.93
C ASN A 29 3.55 7.34 -3.26
N GLU A 30 4.29 6.51 -2.52
CA GLU A 30 4.27 5.06 -2.71
C GLU A 30 2.92 4.45 -2.28
N LEU A 31 2.28 4.97 -1.23
CA LEU A 31 0.90 4.59 -0.85
C LEU A 31 -0.13 5.00 -1.90
N ASN A 32 -0.01 6.20 -2.48
CA ASN A 32 -0.88 6.64 -3.57
C ASN A 32 -0.73 5.74 -4.80
N ASP A 33 0.46 5.22 -5.07
CA ASP A 33 0.65 4.23 -6.13
C ASP A 33 -0.10 2.92 -5.82
N GLN A 34 -0.05 2.43 -4.58
CA GLN A 34 -0.82 1.23 -4.18
C GLN A 34 -2.34 1.43 -4.33
N LEU A 35 -2.86 2.62 -3.98
CA LEU A 35 -4.29 2.93 -4.13
C LEU A 35 -4.73 3.06 -5.60
N ARG A 36 -3.79 3.35 -6.51
CA ARG A 36 -4.04 3.45 -7.96
C ARG A 36 -3.85 2.14 -8.71
N ASP A 37 -3.38 1.08 -8.04
CA ASP A 37 -3.14 -0.21 -8.66
C ASP A 37 -4.45 -0.80 -9.21
N ASN A 38 -4.42 -1.21 -10.48
CA ASN A 38 -5.56 -1.86 -11.15
C ASN A 38 -5.17 -3.23 -11.75
N VAL A 39 -4.03 -3.78 -11.33
CA VAL A 39 -3.51 -5.06 -11.83
C VAL A 39 -3.62 -6.13 -10.76
N GLY A 40 -3.11 -5.82 -9.57
CA GLY A 40 -3.08 -6.67 -8.39
C GLY A 40 -4.10 -6.31 -7.32
N ALA A 41 -4.76 -5.15 -7.43
CA ALA A 41 -5.73 -4.71 -6.43
C ALA A 41 -7.09 -5.43 -6.51
N TRP A 42 -7.61 -5.79 -5.33
CA TRP A 42 -8.95 -6.35 -5.13
C TRP A 42 -9.72 -5.50 -4.14
N LYS A 43 -10.99 -5.24 -4.43
CA LYS A 43 -11.89 -4.52 -3.53
C LYS A 43 -12.65 -5.52 -2.67
N LEU A 44 -12.53 -5.38 -1.35
CA LEU A 44 -13.41 -6.06 -0.40
C LEU A 44 -14.77 -5.35 -0.41
N CYS A 45 -15.83 -6.08 -0.79
CA CYS A 45 -17.20 -5.59 -0.75
C CYS A 45 -17.81 -5.76 0.65
N SER A 46 -18.88 -5.03 0.95
CA SER A 46 -19.60 -5.11 2.24
C SER A 46 -20.16 -6.50 2.54
N ASN A 47 -20.38 -7.31 1.51
CA ASN A 47 -20.82 -8.71 1.63
C ASN A 47 -19.66 -9.69 1.90
N GLY A 48 -18.45 -9.20 2.17
CA GLY A 48 -17.26 -10.02 2.45
C GLY A 48 -16.61 -10.64 1.20
N GLN A 49 -17.15 -10.42 0.00
CA GLN A 49 -16.56 -10.94 -1.23
C GLN A 49 -15.50 -10.00 -1.77
N TYR A 50 -14.42 -10.57 -2.28
CA TYR A 50 -13.40 -9.84 -3.02
C TYR A 50 -13.78 -9.76 -4.51
N LYS A 51 -13.76 -8.55 -5.06
CA LYS A 51 -13.90 -8.31 -6.50
C LYS A 51 -12.63 -7.72 -7.04
N LYS A 52 -12.09 -8.32 -8.10
CA LYS A 52 -10.95 -7.75 -8.81
C LYS A 52 -11.36 -6.39 -9.36
N LEU A 53 -10.53 -5.38 -9.16
CA LEU A 53 -10.76 -4.08 -9.77
C LEU A 53 -10.47 -4.21 -11.28
N ILE A 54 -11.54 -4.33 -12.06
CA ILE A 54 -11.46 -4.29 -13.52
C ILE A 54 -11.76 -2.85 -13.93
N ASP A 55 -10.71 -2.15 -14.33
CA ASP A 55 -10.80 -0.77 -14.77
C ASP A 55 -10.53 -0.70 -16.28
N LYS A 56 -11.25 0.19 -16.99
CA LYS A 56 -10.98 0.52 -18.39
C LYS A 56 -9.80 1.49 -18.54
N GLN A 57 -9.30 2.01 -17.42
CA GLN A 57 -8.11 2.86 -17.39
C GLN A 57 -6.85 2.10 -17.83
N LYS A 58 -5.81 2.87 -18.14
CA LYS A 58 -4.50 2.34 -18.48
C LYS A 58 -3.99 1.41 -17.36
N ARG A 59 -3.44 0.27 -17.76
CA ARG A 59 -2.79 -0.69 -16.85
C ARG A 59 -1.75 0.04 -15.98
N PHE A 60 -1.90 -0.12 -14.66
CA PHE A 60 -1.00 0.43 -13.66
C PHE A 60 -0.75 -0.62 -12.57
N SER A 61 0.49 -1.12 -12.52
CA SER A 61 0.99 -2.02 -11.48
C SER A 61 1.92 -1.26 -10.55
N ALA A 62 1.53 -1.09 -9.29
CA ALA A 62 2.31 -0.39 -8.28
C ALA A 62 3.65 -1.10 -8.02
N GLN A 63 3.65 -2.44 -8.02
CA GLN A 63 4.84 -3.25 -7.79
C GLN A 63 5.82 -3.15 -8.97
N GLU A 64 5.35 -3.22 -10.22
CA GLU A 64 6.21 -3.04 -11.39
C GLU A 64 6.83 -1.63 -11.42
N LYS A 65 6.05 -0.59 -11.09
CA LYS A 65 6.55 0.78 -10.99
C LYS A 65 7.63 0.91 -9.91
N LEU A 66 7.40 0.31 -8.74
CA LEU A 66 8.36 0.31 -7.65
C LEU A 66 9.67 -0.38 -8.08
N LEU A 67 9.59 -1.58 -8.66
CA LEU A 67 10.78 -2.29 -9.15
C LEU A 67 11.58 -1.46 -10.17
N LYS A 68 10.92 -0.83 -11.15
CA LYS A 68 11.59 0.06 -12.13
C LYS A 68 12.30 1.23 -11.45
N LYS A 69 11.66 1.87 -10.48
CA LYS A 69 12.24 2.99 -9.71
C LYS A 69 13.51 2.58 -8.97
N TRP A 70 13.54 1.38 -8.39
CA TRP A 70 14.69 0.87 -7.64
C TRP A 70 15.78 0.30 -8.55
N ALA A 71 15.40 -0.29 -9.69
CA ALA A 71 16.35 -0.73 -10.71
C ALA A 71 17.13 0.46 -11.31
N ALA A 72 16.47 1.61 -11.52
CA ALA A 72 17.10 2.86 -11.96
C ALA A 72 17.89 3.59 -10.85
N TRP A 73 17.88 3.06 -9.63
CA TRP A 73 18.63 3.57 -8.48
C TRP A 73 19.99 2.86 -8.31
N ARG A 74 20.18 1.74 -9.01
CA ARG A 74 21.50 1.13 -9.26
C ARG A 74 22.19 1.87 -10.39
#